data_AF-A0A9W6PHV7-F1
#
_entry.id   AF-A0A9W6PHV7-F1
#
_cell.length_a   1.000
_cell.length_b   1.000
_cell.length_c   1.000
_cell.angle_alpha   90.00
_cell.angle_beta   90.00
_cell.angle_gamma   90.00
#
_symmetry.space_group_name_H-M   'P 1'
#
loop_
_entity.id
_entity.type
_entity.pdbx_description
1 polymer ?
#
loop_
_entity_poly.entity_id
_entity_poly.type
_entity_poly.pdbx_seq_one_letter_code
_entity_poly.pdbx_strand_id
1 'polypeptide(L)'
;MQPRGTGVDLLLPVLPFAAMAAVAAVEVSAGPEVGYLALFSIGPAFACVSGTVRRALLVGALAFVLCTAAACYDGMLGGRRATVALASVAGVTAAAALAAALRRRAERELADVRSVAEAAQRVLLRPVPTLAGPVRLAVSYTSAAAEARIGGDLYEVVPTLAGTTRVVVGDVQGKGLDAVETAAVVLGAFREAAPDEPDLEAVGTKIERALNRRLEGEEFVSAILAEITADGTVTLLNYGHPPPLVVRADGRAHLAEPAQCAPPLGLAALGPAGPKAHDLDLGSGDQLLLYTDGVTETRDHTGEFYPLLERAGLLSVDDPDGALEALRRDVAAYAAGPLKDDAAMMLLRRRSDEPD
;
A
#
# COMPACT_ATOMS: atom_id res chain seq x y z
N MET A 1 -17.05 -0.55 -13.46
CA MET A 1 -17.98 0.57 -13.16
C MET A 1 -17.13 1.65 -12.50
N GLN A 2 -16.86 2.76 -13.20
CA GLN A 2 -15.94 3.82 -12.74
C GLN A 2 -16.42 4.43 -11.41
N PRO A 3 -15.54 4.67 -10.43
CA PRO A 3 -15.93 5.31 -9.18
C PRO A 3 -16.34 6.76 -9.48
N ARG A 4 -17.52 7.15 -8.99
CA ARG A 4 -17.97 8.54 -8.99
C ARG A 4 -17.00 9.32 -8.10
N GLY A 5 -16.10 10.08 -8.73
CA GLY A 5 -15.27 11.07 -8.06
C GLY A 5 -16.14 11.94 -7.16
N THR A 6 -15.65 12.20 -5.96
CA THR A 6 -16.29 13.11 -5.00
C THR A 6 -16.63 14.42 -5.72
N GLY A 7 -17.74 15.08 -5.42
CA GLY A 7 -18.19 16.28 -6.16
C GLY A 7 -17.13 17.40 -6.27
N VAL A 8 -16.12 17.36 -5.39
CA VAL A 8 -14.92 18.20 -5.39
C VAL A 8 -14.06 18.00 -6.65
N ASP A 9 -13.89 16.77 -7.13
CA ASP A 9 -13.06 16.43 -8.30
C ASP A 9 -13.68 16.95 -9.61
N LEU A 10 -15.02 17.08 -9.67
CA LEU A 10 -15.73 17.65 -10.81
C LEU A 10 -15.71 19.19 -10.81
N LEU A 11 -15.57 19.82 -9.63
CA LEU A 11 -15.60 21.28 -9.46
C LEU A 11 -14.21 21.92 -9.65
N LEU A 12 -13.15 21.23 -9.25
CA LEU A 12 -11.75 21.68 -9.39
C LEU A 12 -11.37 22.15 -10.81
N PRO A 13 -11.85 21.51 -11.89
CA PRO A 13 -11.55 21.93 -13.25
C PRO A 13 -12.24 23.23 -13.69
N VAL A 14 -13.42 23.52 -13.12
CA VAL A 14 -14.28 24.63 -13.54
C VAL A 14 -13.98 25.91 -12.74
N LEU A 15 -13.43 25.74 -11.55
CA LEU A 15 -13.10 26.80 -10.58
C LEU A 15 -12.35 28.02 -11.17
N PRO A 16 -11.29 27.86 -11.99
CA PRO A 16 -10.60 29.00 -12.60
C PRO A 16 -11.50 29.85 -13.48
N PHE A 17 -12.41 29.22 -14.23
CA PHE A 17 -13.33 29.90 -15.14
C PHE A 17 -14.48 30.57 -14.38
N ALA A 18 -15.02 29.90 -13.36
CA ALA A 18 -16.05 30.46 -12.50
C ALA A 18 -15.55 31.71 -11.77
N ALA A 19 -14.32 31.68 -11.25
CA ALA A 19 -13.70 32.82 -10.59
C ALA A 19 -13.51 34.01 -11.54
N MET A 20 -12.99 33.78 -12.75
CA MET A 20 -12.85 34.84 -13.76
C MET A 20 -14.20 35.40 -14.22
N ALA A 21 -15.24 34.57 -14.36
CA ALA A 21 -16.58 35.01 -14.72
C ALA A 21 -17.20 35.91 -13.63
N ALA A 22 -17.01 35.56 -12.36
CA ALA A 22 -17.44 36.39 -11.23
C ALA A 22 -16.72 37.75 -11.22
N VAL A 23 -15.40 37.77 -11.45
CA VAL A 23 -14.63 39.01 -11.58
C VAL A 23 -15.14 39.88 -12.72
N ALA A 24 -15.42 39.29 -13.88
CA ALA A 24 -15.97 40.03 -15.03
C ALA A 24 -17.35 40.63 -14.72
N ALA A 25 -18.23 39.90 -14.02
CA ALA A 25 -19.55 40.39 -13.63
C ALA A 25 -19.46 41.58 -12.64
N VAL A 26 -18.54 41.50 -11.68
CA VAL A 26 -18.29 42.59 -10.71
C VAL A 26 -17.77 43.83 -11.41
N GLU A 27 -16.79 43.71 -12.31
CA GLU A 27 -16.22 44.86 -13.05
C GLU A 27 -17.29 45.59 -13.87
N VAL A 28 -18.15 44.86 -14.59
CA VAL A 28 -19.25 45.45 -15.37
C VAL A 28 -20.28 46.16 -14.48
N SER A 29 -20.52 45.64 -13.27
CA SER A 29 -21.52 46.21 -12.35
C SER A 29 -21.03 47.41 -11.54
N ALA A 30 -19.73 47.47 -11.21
CA ALA A 30 -19.15 48.48 -10.32
C ALA A 30 -18.64 49.73 -11.06
N GLY A 31 -18.44 49.63 -12.37
CA GLY A 31 -17.97 50.73 -13.22
C GLY A 31 -16.47 51.03 -13.09
N PRO A 32 -15.93 51.88 -13.99
CA PRO A 32 -14.49 52.07 -14.22
C PRO A 32 -13.72 52.71 -13.06
N GLU A 33 -14.40 53.24 -12.03
CA GLU A 33 -13.74 53.98 -10.94
C GLU A 33 -13.05 53.08 -9.90
N VAL A 34 -13.45 51.80 -9.78
CA VAL A 34 -13.08 50.95 -8.64
C VAL A 34 -11.88 50.01 -8.93
N GLY A 35 -11.54 49.76 -10.19
CA GLY A 35 -10.26 49.18 -10.61
C GLY A 35 -10.05 47.70 -10.27
N TYR A 36 -10.95 46.80 -10.67
CA TYR A 36 -10.85 45.36 -10.39
C TYR A 36 -10.08 44.55 -11.45
N LEU A 37 -9.55 45.17 -12.51
CA LEU A 37 -8.74 44.53 -13.56
C LEU A 37 -7.66 43.54 -13.05
N ALA A 38 -7.01 43.81 -11.92
CA ALA A 38 -5.99 42.91 -11.37
C ALA A 38 -6.56 41.57 -10.85
N LEU A 39 -7.85 41.50 -10.52
CA LEU A 39 -8.50 40.30 -9.98
C LEU A 39 -8.67 39.19 -11.02
N PHE A 40 -8.53 39.47 -12.32
CA PHE A 40 -8.46 38.42 -13.35
C PHE A 40 -7.30 37.44 -13.12
N SER A 41 -6.27 37.84 -12.36
CA SER A 41 -5.15 36.97 -11.95
C SER A 41 -5.55 35.81 -11.03
N ILE A 42 -6.76 35.83 -10.45
CA ILE A 42 -7.30 34.73 -9.63
C ILE A 42 -7.49 33.44 -10.45
N GLY A 43 -7.84 33.56 -11.75
CA GLY A 43 -8.00 32.40 -12.63
C GLY A 43 -6.71 31.55 -12.73
N PRO A 44 -5.58 32.15 -13.14
CA PRO A 44 -4.29 31.46 -13.18
C PRO A 44 -3.84 30.90 -11.82
N ALA A 45 -4.14 31.61 -10.72
CA ALA A 45 -3.85 31.13 -9.37
C ALA A 45 -4.61 29.83 -9.05
N PHE A 46 -5.89 29.70 -9.43
CA PHE A 46 -6.61 28.43 -9.28
C PHE A 46 -6.19 27.37 -10.29
N ALA A 47 -5.76 27.77 -11.50
CA ALA A 47 -5.33 26.84 -12.53
C ALA A 47 -4.07 26.06 -12.16
N CYS A 48 -3.21 26.60 -11.28
CA CYS A 48 -2.04 25.87 -10.81
C CYS A 48 -2.42 24.73 -9.86
N VAL A 49 -3.50 24.86 -9.08
CA VAL A 49 -3.92 23.86 -8.06
C VAL A 49 -4.36 22.55 -8.72
N SER A 50 -5.04 22.61 -9.86
CA SER A 50 -5.69 21.46 -10.50
C SER A 50 -5.18 21.15 -11.91
N GLY A 51 -4.02 21.71 -12.28
CA GLY A 51 -3.62 21.80 -13.69
C GLY A 51 -2.16 21.50 -13.99
N THR A 52 -1.92 21.20 -15.27
CA THR A 52 -0.56 21.17 -15.84
C THR A 52 -0.07 22.59 -16.12
N VAL A 53 1.24 22.74 -16.35
CA VAL A 53 1.85 24.00 -16.82
C VAL A 53 1.11 24.56 -18.04
N ARG A 54 0.75 23.70 -19.00
CA ARG A 54 -0.02 24.09 -20.19
C ARG A 54 -1.38 24.68 -19.82
N ARG A 55 -2.07 24.11 -18.83
CA ARG A 55 -3.37 24.61 -18.35
C ARG A 55 -3.22 25.97 -17.67
N ALA A 56 -2.23 26.13 -16.81
CA ALA A 56 -1.94 27.41 -16.16
C ALA A 56 -1.65 28.52 -17.18
N LEU A 57 -0.88 28.21 -18.23
CA LEU A 57 -0.61 29.14 -19.33
C LEU A 57 -1.86 29.47 -20.16
N LEU A 58 -2.71 28.49 -20.47
CA LEU A 58 -3.96 28.72 -21.22
C LEU A 58 -4.94 29.58 -20.43
N VAL A 59 -5.12 29.31 -19.14
CA VAL A 59 -5.98 30.12 -18.26
C VAL A 59 -5.39 31.52 -18.07
N GLY A 60 -4.05 31.63 -17.96
CA GLY A 60 -3.33 32.91 -17.96
C GLY A 60 -3.53 33.73 -19.21
N ALA A 61 -3.43 33.10 -20.39
CA ALA A 61 -3.68 33.76 -21.66
C ALA A 61 -5.13 34.27 -21.75
N LEU A 62 -6.10 33.45 -21.31
CA LEU A 62 -7.51 33.87 -21.26
C LEU A 62 -7.72 35.05 -20.30
N ALA A 63 -7.16 34.99 -19.09
CA ALA A 63 -7.21 36.08 -18.12
C ALA A 63 -6.61 37.38 -18.67
N PHE A 64 -5.50 37.27 -19.41
CA PHE A 64 -4.85 38.41 -20.05
C PHE A 64 -5.71 39.03 -21.14
N VAL A 65 -6.34 38.20 -21.99
CA VAL A 65 -7.30 38.66 -23.02
C VAL A 65 -8.50 39.35 -22.39
N LEU A 66 -9.10 38.77 -21.34
CA LEU A 66 -10.24 39.36 -20.62
C LEU A 66 -9.87 40.68 -19.95
N CYS A 67 -8.71 40.75 -19.29
CA CYS A 67 -8.19 41.97 -18.69
C CYS A 67 -7.95 43.08 -19.74
N THR A 68 -7.46 42.71 -20.92
CA THR A 68 -7.22 43.67 -22.03
C THR A 68 -8.54 44.17 -22.63
N ALA A 69 -9.52 43.29 -22.80
CA ALA A 69 -10.86 43.63 -23.30
C ALA A 69 -11.60 44.56 -22.32
N ALA A 70 -11.53 44.27 -21.01
CA ALA A 70 -12.10 45.14 -19.97
C ALA A 70 -11.43 46.52 -19.94
N ALA A 71 -10.08 46.56 -19.99
CA ALA A 71 -9.36 47.84 -20.07
C ALA A 71 -9.69 48.66 -21.33
N CYS A 72 -10.02 48.01 -22.45
CA CYS A 72 -10.49 48.65 -23.67
C CYS A 72 -11.89 49.25 -23.50
N TYR A 73 -12.81 48.48 -22.91
CA TYR A 73 -14.17 48.91 -22.62
C TYR A 73 -14.22 50.15 -21.71
N ASP A 74 -13.35 50.19 -20.69
CA ASP A 74 -13.26 51.32 -19.76
C ASP A 74 -12.47 52.52 -20.31
N GLY A 75 -11.95 52.44 -21.55
CA GLY A 75 -11.13 53.48 -22.16
C GLY A 75 -9.78 53.72 -21.45
N MET A 76 -9.33 52.77 -20.63
CA MET A 76 -8.12 52.87 -19.80
C MET A 76 -6.87 52.24 -20.44
N LEU A 77 -6.96 51.79 -21.69
CA LEU A 77 -5.81 51.27 -22.43
C LEU A 77 -4.66 52.29 -22.46
N GLY A 78 -3.47 51.85 -22.05
CA GLY A 78 -2.27 52.71 -21.94
C GLY A 78 -2.16 53.50 -20.64
N GLY A 79 -3.17 53.46 -19.75
CA GLY A 79 -3.11 54.06 -18.42
C GLY A 79 -2.30 53.21 -17.43
N ARG A 80 -1.70 53.87 -16.43
CA ARG A 80 -0.87 53.20 -15.38
C ARG A 80 -1.61 52.04 -14.68
N ARG A 81 -2.94 52.16 -14.50
CA ARG A 81 -3.78 51.10 -13.89
C ARG A 81 -3.84 49.83 -14.76
N ALA A 82 -4.07 49.98 -16.07
CA ALA A 82 -4.10 48.85 -17.01
C ALA A 82 -2.72 48.18 -17.11
N THR A 83 -1.64 48.95 -17.14
CA THR A 83 -0.27 48.41 -17.18
C THR A 83 0.04 47.59 -15.93
N VAL A 84 -0.32 48.07 -14.74
CA VAL A 84 -0.13 47.33 -13.49
C VAL A 84 -0.98 46.05 -13.47
N ALA A 85 -2.25 46.13 -13.89
CA ALA A 85 -3.13 44.96 -13.91
C ALA A 85 -2.63 43.86 -14.88
N LEU A 86 -2.24 44.24 -16.10
CA LEU A 86 -1.68 43.29 -17.09
C LEU A 86 -0.35 42.70 -16.61
N ALA A 87 0.51 43.50 -15.96
CA ALA A 87 1.73 43.01 -15.35
C ALA A 87 1.45 42.03 -14.20
N SER A 88 0.44 42.30 -13.36
CA SER A 88 -0.01 41.39 -12.30
C SER A 88 -0.53 40.07 -12.85
N VAL A 89 -1.40 40.10 -13.88
CA VAL A 89 -1.91 38.88 -14.53
C VAL A 89 -0.77 38.05 -15.15
N ALA A 90 0.17 38.70 -15.83
CA ALA A 90 1.35 38.04 -16.40
C ALA A 90 2.25 37.43 -15.30
N GLY A 91 2.52 38.19 -14.22
CA GLY A 91 3.32 37.73 -13.09
C GLY A 91 2.70 36.54 -12.35
N VAL A 92 1.40 36.59 -12.06
CA VAL A 92 0.68 35.47 -11.41
C VAL A 92 0.60 34.27 -12.33
N THR A 93 0.43 34.46 -13.64
CA THR A 93 0.48 33.35 -14.61
C THR A 93 1.85 32.67 -14.63
N ALA A 94 2.93 33.44 -14.63
CA ALA A 94 4.29 32.90 -14.58
C ALA A 94 4.55 32.13 -13.28
N ALA A 95 4.14 32.69 -12.14
CA ALA A 95 4.24 32.04 -10.83
C ALA A 95 3.41 30.74 -10.77
N ALA A 96 2.18 30.77 -11.29
CA ALA A 96 1.30 29.61 -11.39
C ALA A 96 1.90 28.49 -12.27
N ALA A 97 2.49 28.85 -13.41
CA ALA A 97 3.18 27.91 -14.29
C ALA A 97 4.43 27.30 -13.62
N LEU A 98 5.22 28.10 -12.90
CA LEU A 98 6.38 27.64 -12.15
C LEU A 98 5.96 26.69 -11.01
N ALA A 99 4.94 27.05 -10.24
CA ALA A 99 4.42 26.20 -9.16
C ALA A 99 3.91 24.84 -9.71
N ALA A 100 3.19 24.86 -10.83
CA ALA A 100 2.75 23.63 -11.50
C ALA A 100 3.92 22.79 -12.03
N ALA A 101 5.01 23.43 -12.50
CA ALA A 101 6.21 22.73 -12.95
C ALA A 101 6.97 22.07 -11.80
N LEU A 102 7.15 22.79 -10.68
CA LEU A 102 7.81 22.28 -9.48
C LEU A 102 7.03 21.11 -8.88
N ARG A 103 5.70 21.25 -8.75
CA ARG A 103 4.85 20.17 -8.26
C ARG A 103 4.96 18.92 -9.15
N ARG A 104 4.86 19.09 -10.47
CA ARG A 104 4.97 17.96 -11.41
C ARG A 104 6.33 17.28 -11.36
N ARG A 105 7.40 18.04 -11.07
CA ARG A 105 8.74 17.47 -10.88
C ARG A 105 8.79 16.61 -9.61
N ALA A 106 8.26 17.13 -8.50
CA ALA A 106 8.18 16.37 -7.25
C ALA A 106 7.29 15.11 -7.40
N GLU A 107 6.14 15.22 -8.05
CA GLU A 107 5.25 14.07 -8.35
C GLU A 107 5.96 12.99 -9.17
N ARG A 108 6.77 13.39 -10.16
CA ARG A 108 7.55 12.46 -10.98
C ARG A 108 8.67 11.79 -10.19
N GLU A 109 9.41 12.56 -9.40
CA GLU A 109 10.48 12.02 -8.55
C GLU A 109 9.92 10.99 -7.57
N LEU A 110 8.77 11.28 -6.96
CA LEU A 110 8.06 10.32 -6.12
C LEU A 110 7.61 9.08 -6.91
N ALA A 111 7.11 9.24 -8.12
CA ALA A 111 6.70 8.12 -8.97
C ALA A 111 7.90 7.25 -9.39
N ASP A 112 9.05 7.85 -9.71
CA ASP A 112 10.27 7.15 -10.09
C ASP A 112 10.82 6.34 -8.91
N VAL A 113 10.94 6.96 -7.72
CA VAL A 113 11.34 6.26 -6.48
C VAL A 113 10.40 5.09 -6.19
N ARG A 114 9.09 5.29 -6.38
CA ARG A 114 8.10 4.23 -6.19
C ARG A 114 8.30 3.08 -7.16
N SER A 115 8.50 3.37 -8.44
CA SER A 115 8.74 2.34 -9.45
C SER A 115 10.01 1.53 -9.18
N VAL A 116 11.07 2.18 -8.67
CA VAL A 116 12.32 1.48 -8.31
C VAL A 116 12.09 0.54 -7.13
N ALA A 117 11.40 0.99 -6.09
CA ALA A 117 11.15 0.17 -4.92
C ALA A 117 10.14 -0.96 -5.21
N GLU A 118 9.14 -0.77 -6.07
CA GLU A 118 8.30 -1.87 -6.57
C GLU A 118 9.13 -2.92 -7.32
N ALA A 119 10.06 -2.50 -8.17
CA ALA A 119 10.95 -3.41 -8.89
C ALA A 119 11.88 -4.16 -7.92
N ALA A 120 12.43 -3.47 -6.92
CA ALA A 120 13.26 -4.08 -5.88
C ALA A 120 12.48 -5.11 -5.07
N GLN A 121 11.24 -4.80 -4.65
CA GLN A 121 10.39 -5.73 -3.92
C GLN A 121 10.05 -6.98 -4.74
N ARG A 122 9.73 -6.83 -6.04
CA ARG A 122 9.49 -7.98 -6.94
C ARG A 122 10.72 -8.87 -7.13
N VAL A 123 11.92 -8.30 -7.09
CA VAL A 123 13.17 -9.08 -7.14
C VAL A 123 13.44 -9.77 -5.80
N LEU A 124 13.05 -9.13 -4.70
CA LEU A 124 13.22 -9.65 -3.36
C LEU A 124 12.28 -10.83 -3.05
N LEU A 125 11.00 -10.74 -3.42
CA LEU A 125 10.02 -11.81 -3.24
C LEU A 125 10.18 -12.86 -4.33
N ARG A 126 10.70 -14.03 -3.95
CA ARG A 126 10.91 -15.13 -4.89
C ARG A 126 9.58 -15.84 -5.20
N PRO A 127 9.40 -16.39 -6.41
CA PRO A 127 8.30 -17.30 -6.68
C PRO A 127 8.36 -18.47 -5.70
N VAL A 128 7.28 -18.70 -4.96
CA VAL A 128 7.17 -19.84 -4.05
C VAL A 128 6.86 -21.08 -4.87
N PRO A 129 7.58 -22.19 -4.66
CA PRO A 129 7.29 -23.43 -5.36
C PRO A 129 5.91 -23.97 -4.92
N THR A 130 5.16 -24.55 -5.86
CA THR A 130 3.86 -25.19 -5.55
C THR A 130 4.02 -26.36 -4.58
N LEU A 131 5.21 -26.95 -4.51
CA LEU A 131 5.57 -28.05 -3.62
C LEU A 131 6.88 -27.71 -2.91
N ALA A 132 6.87 -27.77 -1.57
CA ALA A 132 8.09 -27.71 -0.76
C ALA A 132 8.00 -28.80 0.31
N GLY A 133 8.90 -29.80 0.23
CA GLY A 133 8.92 -30.92 1.16
C GLY A 133 7.54 -31.61 1.29
N PRO A 134 6.93 -31.64 2.50
CA PRO A 134 5.67 -32.33 2.75
C PRO A 134 4.40 -31.53 2.43
N VAL A 135 4.52 -30.28 1.96
CA VAL A 135 3.38 -29.37 1.77
C VAL A 135 3.20 -28.94 0.32
N ARG A 136 1.92 -28.82 -0.07
CA ARG A 136 1.51 -28.07 -1.26
C ARG A 136 1.19 -26.64 -0.84
N LEU A 137 1.68 -25.68 -1.61
CA LEU A 137 1.65 -24.26 -1.30
C LEU A 137 0.94 -23.48 -2.41
N ALA A 138 0.11 -22.53 -2.00
CA ALA A 138 -0.38 -21.46 -2.87
C ALA A 138 -0.10 -20.11 -2.22
N VAL A 139 0.30 -19.12 -3.02
CA VAL A 139 0.59 -17.77 -2.56
C VAL A 139 -0.18 -16.76 -3.41
N SER A 140 -0.81 -15.82 -2.74
CA SER A 140 -1.50 -14.70 -3.36
C SER A 140 -1.00 -13.43 -2.70
N TYR A 141 -0.34 -12.59 -3.50
CA TYR A 141 0.04 -11.24 -3.10
C TYR A 141 -0.80 -10.24 -3.89
N THR A 142 -1.62 -9.46 -3.20
CA THR A 142 -2.37 -8.37 -3.80
C THR A 142 -1.81 -7.06 -3.28
N SER A 143 -1.24 -6.27 -4.18
CA SER A 143 -0.84 -4.92 -3.82
C SER A 143 -2.00 -3.93 -3.96
N ALA A 144 -2.11 -3.00 -3.02
CA ALA A 144 -3.09 -1.92 -3.05
C ALA A 144 -2.85 -0.95 -4.23
N ALA A 145 -3.54 -1.13 -5.36
CA ALA A 145 -3.48 -0.23 -6.53
C ALA A 145 -4.46 0.95 -6.38
N ALA A 146 -4.05 2.23 -6.45
CA ALA A 146 -3.88 2.97 -7.72
C ALA A 146 -2.84 4.11 -7.66
N GLU A 147 -2.11 4.26 -6.54
CA GLU A 147 -1.15 5.36 -6.34
C GLU A 147 0.19 4.89 -5.74
N ALA A 148 0.56 3.62 -5.93
CA ALA A 148 1.88 3.06 -5.60
C ALA A 148 2.25 3.21 -4.11
N ARG A 149 1.65 2.35 -3.27
CA ARG A 149 2.25 1.98 -1.98
C ARG A 149 3.08 0.73 -2.24
N ILE A 150 4.34 0.77 -1.82
CA ILE A 150 5.23 -0.39 -1.82
C ILE A 150 5.06 -1.03 -0.46
N GLY A 151 4.68 -2.31 -0.46
CA GLY A 151 4.31 -3.02 0.75
C GLY A 151 5.46 -3.36 1.65
N GLY A 152 5.15 -3.39 2.94
CA GLY A 152 5.99 -4.00 3.98
C GLY A 152 5.86 -5.53 3.99
N ASP A 153 4.84 -6.09 3.34
CA ASP A 153 4.62 -7.52 3.24
C ASP A 153 5.83 -8.29 2.70
N LEU A 154 6.22 -9.34 3.43
CA LEU A 154 7.26 -10.28 3.09
C LEU A 154 6.80 -11.72 3.27
N TYR A 155 7.30 -12.60 2.41
CA TYR A 155 7.15 -14.03 2.59
C TYR A 155 8.32 -14.79 1.95
N GLU A 156 8.62 -15.98 2.48
CA GLU A 156 9.59 -16.90 1.89
C GLU A 156 9.34 -18.33 2.36
N VAL A 157 9.70 -19.29 1.51
CA VAL A 157 9.60 -20.72 1.79
C VAL A 157 10.94 -21.39 1.53
N VAL A 158 11.47 -22.07 2.53
CA VAL A 158 12.76 -22.76 2.47
C VAL A 158 12.59 -24.22 2.92
N PRO A 159 12.75 -25.21 2.02
CA PRO A 159 12.87 -26.61 2.42
C PRO A 159 14.22 -26.83 3.12
N THR A 160 14.22 -27.63 4.18
CA THR A 160 15.42 -27.96 4.96
C THR A 160 16.00 -29.30 4.53
N LEU A 161 17.28 -29.55 4.87
CA LEU A 161 17.92 -30.85 4.64
C LEU A 161 17.31 -31.98 5.48
N ALA A 162 16.63 -31.64 6.59
CA ALA A 162 15.92 -32.59 7.44
C ALA A 162 14.58 -33.05 6.85
N GLY A 163 14.20 -32.55 5.65
CA GLY A 163 12.91 -32.87 5.03
C GLY A 163 11.74 -32.08 5.62
N THR A 164 12.00 -31.06 6.43
CA THR A 164 11.00 -30.11 6.92
C THR A 164 10.91 -28.92 5.95
N THR A 165 9.85 -28.12 6.07
CA THR A 165 9.70 -26.87 5.33
C THR A 165 9.52 -25.73 6.30
N ARG A 166 10.37 -24.71 6.18
CA ARG A 166 10.28 -23.49 6.98
C ARG A 166 9.70 -22.36 6.14
N VAL A 167 8.83 -21.58 6.76
CA VAL A 167 8.14 -20.47 6.13
C VAL A 167 8.25 -19.24 7.02
N VAL A 168 8.38 -18.07 6.40
CA VAL A 168 8.16 -16.78 7.05
C VAL A 168 7.09 -16.01 6.28
N VAL A 169 6.17 -15.39 6.99
CA VAL A 169 5.25 -14.36 6.49
C VAL A 169 5.31 -13.20 7.48
N GLY A 170 5.31 -11.97 6.99
CA GLY A 170 5.35 -10.81 7.85
C GLY A 170 4.98 -9.52 7.13
N ASP A 171 4.84 -8.47 7.91
CA ASP A 171 4.65 -7.11 7.42
C ASP A 171 5.60 -6.16 8.16
N VAL A 172 6.33 -5.35 7.38
CA VAL A 172 7.27 -4.34 7.86
C VAL A 172 6.52 -3.04 8.11
N GLN A 173 6.63 -2.54 9.34
CA GLN A 173 6.09 -1.24 9.69
C GLN A 173 6.76 -0.14 8.86
N GLY A 174 5.96 0.58 8.08
CA GLY A 174 6.42 1.66 7.23
C GLY A 174 6.00 1.47 5.79
N LYS A 175 6.65 2.18 4.87
CA LYS A 175 6.37 2.06 3.44
C LYS A 175 7.54 2.59 2.62
N GLY A 176 7.58 2.21 1.35
CA GLY A 176 8.59 2.71 0.43
C GLY A 176 9.91 1.96 0.56
N LEU A 177 11.01 2.62 0.20
CA LEU A 177 12.31 1.95 0.06
C LEU A 177 12.88 1.43 1.39
N ASP A 178 12.66 2.15 2.49
CA ASP A 178 13.13 1.74 3.83
C ASP A 178 12.46 0.41 4.25
N ALA A 179 11.16 0.26 3.99
CA ALA A 179 10.43 -1.00 4.24
C ALA A 179 10.96 -2.16 3.38
N VAL A 180 11.28 -1.91 2.10
CA VAL A 180 11.88 -2.92 1.21
C VAL A 180 13.26 -3.35 1.72
N GLU A 181 14.05 -2.40 2.23
CA GLU A 181 15.37 -2.71 2.77
C GLU A 181 15.26 -3.57 4.04
N THR A 182 14.37 -3.23 4.96
CA THR A 182 14.13 -4.02 6.18
C THR A 182 13.59 -5.41 5.85
N ALA A 183 12.66 -5.53 4.89
CA ALA A 183 12.23 -6.83 4.36
C ALA A 183 13.41 -7.63 3.78
N ALA A 184 14.34 -6.97 3.08
CA ALA A 184 15.52 -7.63 2.52
C ALA A 184 16.46 -8.19 3.60
N VAL A 185 16.61 -7.49 4.72
CA VAL A 185 17.38 -7.96 5.87
C VAL A 185 16.71 -9.20 6.49
N VAL A 186 15.40 -9.15 6.73
CA VAL A 186 14.65 -10.29 7.30
C VAL A 186 14.74 -11.50 6.39
N LEU A 187 14.42 -11.34 5.11
CA LEU A 187 14.44 -12.43 4.14
C LEU A 187 15.85 -12.96 3.90
N GLY A 188 16.87 -12.08 3.87
CA GLY A 188 18.26 -12.49 3.77
C GLY A 188 18.70 -13.37 4.95
N ALA A 189 18.42 -12.93 6.18
CA ALA A 189 18.75 -13.67 7.39
C ALA A 189 17.95 -14.98 7.50
N PHE A 190 16.67 -14.96 7.12
CA PHE A 190 15.84 -16.17 7.09
C PHE A 190 16.38 -17.19 6.08
N ARG A 191 16.73 -16.76 4.86
CA ARG A 191 17.29 -17.64 3.82
C ARG A 191 18.62 -18.27 4.23
N GLU A 192 19.43 -17.54 5.00
CA GLU A 192 20.70 -18.04 5.53
C GLU A 192 20.47 -19.04 6.68
N ALA A 193 19.58 -18.72 7.62
CA ALA A 193 19.40 -19.50 8.84
C ALA A 193 18.48 -20.72 8.67
N ALA A 194 17.45 -20.62 7.81
CA ALA A 194 16.41 -21.63 7.69
C ALA A 194 16.92 -23.03 7.28
N PRO A 195 17.94 -23.20 6.40
CA PRO A 195 18.44 -24.54 6.09
C PRO A 195 19.27 -25.19 7.20
N ASP A 196 20.00 -24.38 7.98
CA ASP A 196 21.14 -24.85 8.79
C ASP A 196 20.89 -24.81 10.31
N GLU A 197 20.01 -23.95 10.79
CA GLU A 197 19.73 -23.83 12.23
C GLU A 197 18.85 -25.00 12.74
N PRO A 198 19.02 -25.44 13.99
CA PRO A 198 18.35 -26.65 14.50
C PRO A 198 16.84 -26.47 14.70
N ASP A 199 16.39 -25.27 15.06
CA ASP A 199 15.00 -24.95 15.41
C ASP A 199 14.62 -23.54 14.97
N LEU A 200 13.33 -23.22 15.03
CA LEU A 200 12.82 -21.89 14.66
C LEU A 200 13.30 -20.79 15.61
N GLU A 201 13.57 -21.09 16.89
CA GLU A 201 14.02 -20.08 17.85
C GLU A 201 15.42 -19.57 17.51
N ALA A 202 16.30 -20.47 17.04
CA ALA A 202 17.61 -20.13 16.52
C ALA A 202 17.52 -19.30 15.24
N VAL A 203 16.61 -19.65 14.32
CA VAL A 203 16.32 -18.85 13.12
C VAL A 203 15.86 -17.44 13.49
N GLY A 204 14.86 -17.33 14.37
CA GLY A 204 14.34 -16.05 14.85
C GLY A 204 15.43 -15.19 15.52
N THR A 205 16.31 -15.82 16.32
CA THR A 205 17.46 -15.14 16.93
C THR A 205 18.43 -14.59 15.88
N LYS A 206 18.66 -15.29 14.76
CA LYS A 206 19.52 -14.78 13.67
C LYS A 206 18.91 -13.59 12.97
N ILE A 207 17.60 -13.62 12.72
CA ILE A 207 16.86 -12.51 12.12
C ILE A 207 16.92 -11.28 13.04
N GLU A 208 16.63 -11.44 14.33
CA GLU A 208 16.76 -10.37 15.33
C GLU A 208 18.16 -9.77 15.36
N ARG A 209 19.21 -10.62 15.33
CA ARG A 209 20.59 -10.12 15.26
C ARG A 209 20.88 -9.36 13.97
N ALA A 210 20.29 -9.76 12.84
CA ALA A 210 20.48 -9.07 11.57
C ALA A 210 19.79 -7.70 11.59
N LEU A 211 18.57 -7.62 12.10
CA LEU A 211 17.82 -6.39 12.28
C LEU A 211 18.54 -5.44 13.26
N ASN A 212 18.98 -5.92 14.43
CA ASN A 212 19.69 -5.10 15.42
C ASN A 212 21.00 -4.49 14.90
N ARG A 213 21.63 -5.05 13.85
CA ARG A 213 22.82 -4.45 13.22
C ARG A 213 22.47 -3.31 12.26
N ARG A 214 21.22 -3.25 11.79
CA ARG A 214 20.76 -2.33 10.75
C ARG A 214 19.87 -1.22 11.29
N LEU A 215 18.97 -1.55 12.21
CA LEU A 215 17.93 -0.64 12.68
C LEU A 215 18.55 0.44 13.58
N GLU A 216 18.47 1.69 13.14
CA GLU A 216 18.68 2.88 13.95
C GLU A 216 17.31 3.53 14.18
N GLY A 217 16.48 3.00 15.08
CA GLY A 217 15.14 3.59 15.32
C GLY A 217 14.09 2.64 15.87
N GLU A 218 12.82 3.00 15.64
CA GLU A 218 11.61 2.27 16.08
C GLU A 218 11.00 1.40 14.98
N GLU A 219 11.74 1.08 13.91
CA GLU A 219 11.28 0.19 12.83
C GLU A 219 11.12 -1.25 13.34
N PHE A 220 10.02 -1.90 12.97
CA PHE A 220 9.74 -3.26 13.39
C PHE A 220 9.03 -4.08 12.32
N VAL A 221 9.06 -5.40 12.46
CA VAL A 221 8.41 -6.33 11.54
C VAL A 221 7.51 -7.27 12.31
N SER A 222 6.20 -7.21 12.05
CA SER A 222 5.30 -8.26 12.53
C SER A 222 5.57 -9.50 11.68
N ALA A 223 5.85 -10.64 12.28
CA ALA A 223 6.16 -11.84 11.51
C ALA A 223 5.71 -13.13 12.19
N ILE A 224 5.40 -14.12 11.38
CA ILE A 224 5.22 -15.49 11.81
C ILE A 224 6.19 -16.40 11.08
N LEU A 225 6.88 -17.23 11.86
CA LEU A 225 7.70 -18.32 11.34
C LEU A 225 6.95 -19.62 11.59
N ALA A 226 6.97 -20.50 10.59
CA ALA A 226 6.39 -21.83 10.68
C ALA A 226 7.41 -22.87 10.22
N GLU A 227 7.48 -24.01 10.90
CA GLU A 227 8.22 -25.20 10.49
C GLU A 227 7.23 -26.35 10.38
N ILE A 228 7.20 -27.00 9.22
CA ILE A 228 6.28 -28.09 8.91
C ILE A 228 7.10 -29.35 8.66
N THR A 229 6.81 -30.39 9.44
CA THR A 229 7.43 -31.71 9.32
C THR A 229 6.58 -32.65 8.45
N ALA A 230 7.15 -33.79 8.03
CA ALA A 230 6.46 -34.74 7.16
C ALA A 230 5.27 -35.46 7.82
N ASP A 231 5.34 -35.67 9.13
CA ASP A 231 4.26 -36.22 9.96
C ASP A 231 3.11 -35.22 10.18
N GLY A 232 3.26 -33.96 9.74
CA GLY A 232 2.22 -32.94 9.84
C GLY A 232 2.30 -32.09 11.10
N THR A 233 3.36 -32.23 11.90
CA THR A 233 3.62 -31.32 13.02
C THR A 233 4.00 -29.94 12.46
N VAL A 234 3.33 -28.90 12.95
CA VAL A 234 3.61 -27.51 12.62
C VAL A 234 4.04 -26.78 13.88
N THR A 235 5.27 -26.30 13.92
CA THR A 235 5.76 -25.43 14.98
C THR A 235 5.67 -23.98 14.52
N LEU A 236 5.13 -23.11 15.37
CA LEU A 236 4.93 -21.68 15.08
C LEU A 236 5.67 -20.78 16.08
N LEU A 237 6.31 -19.73 15.56
CA LEU A 237 6.79 -18.57 16.34
C LEU A 237 6.13 -17.30 15.83
N ASN A 238 5.35 -16.66 16.70
CA ASN A 238 4.59 -15.45 16.36
C ASN A 238 5.24 -14.20 17.00
N TYR A 239 5.87 -13.38 16.16
CA TYR A 239 6.44 -12.06 16.50
C TYR A 239 5.40 -10.96 16.28
N GLY A 240 4.33 -10.96 17.08
CA GLY A 240 3.29 -9.92 17.07
C GLY A 240 2.47 -9.83 15.77
N HIS A 241 2.40 -10.92 15.00
CA HIS A 241 1.67 -11.05 13.75
C HIS A 241 0.27 -11.62 13.95
N PRO A 242 -0.69 -11.40 13.04
CA PRO A 242 -1.99 -12.07 13.10
C PRO A 242 -1.85 -13.61 13.22
N PRO A 243 -2.67 -14.26 14.07
CA PRO A 243 -2.62 -15.70 14.27
C PRO A 243 -3.06 -16.43 12.98
N PRO A 244 -2.39 -17.53 12.59
CA PRO A 244 -2.79 -18.30 11.41
C PRO A 244 -4.20 -18.85 11.52
N LEU A 245 -4.90 -18.96 10.39
CA LEU A 245 -6.18 -19.63 10.33
C LEU A 245 -5.97 -21.11 9.97
N VAL A 246 -6.40 -22.01 10.85
CA VAL A 246 -6.42 -23.45 10.62
C VAL A 246 -7.79 -23.86 10.15
N VAL A 247 -7.86 -24.48 8.97
CA VAL A 247 -9.09 -25.04 8.39
C VAL A 247 -8.97 -26.55 8.37
N ARG A 248 -9.83 -27.22 9.13
CA ARG A 248 -9.88 -28.68 9.23
C ARG A 248 -10.60 -29.28 8.03
N ALA A 249 -10.25 -30.51 7.69
CA ALA A 249 -10.91 -31.27 6.62
C ALA A 249 -12.43 -31.46 6.85
N ASP A 250 -12.90 -31.39 8.11
CA ASP A 250 -14.32 -31.44 8.47
C ASP A 250 -15.05 -30.09 8.36
N GLY A 251 -14.37 -29.05 7.88
CA GLY A 251 -14.91 -27.70 7.70
C GLY A 251 -14.85 -26.81 8.95
N ARG A 252 -14.40 -27.32 10.11
CA ARG A 252 -14.16 -26.47 11.28
C ARG A 252 -12.95 -25.57 11.05
N ALA A 253 -13.04 -24.32 11.49
CA ALA A 253 -11.94 -23.37 11.42
C ALA A 253 -11.70 -22.71 12.78
N HIS A 254 -10.43 -22.40 13.07
CA HIS A 254 -10.03 -21.67 14.28
C HIS A 254 -8.70 -20.95 14.04
N LEU A 255 -8.45 -19.91 14.83
CA LEU A 255 -7.16 -19.21 14.84
C LEU A 255 -6.17 -19.96 15.74
N ALA A 256 -4.94 -20.13 15.26
CA ALA A 256 -3.83 -20.68 16.03
C ALA A 256 -3.20 -19.56 16.88
N GLU A 257 -3.86 -19.23 17.98
CA GLU A 257 -3.43 -18.19 18.90
C GLU A 257 -2.17 -18.62 19.67
N PRO A 258 -1.14 -17.77 19.76
CA PRO A 258 0.02 -18.07 20.58
C PRO A 258 -0.36 -18.06 22.07
N ALA A 259 0.25 -18.93 22.86
CA ALA A 259 0.01 -18.99 24.30
C ALA A 259 0.43 -17.70 25.05
N GLN A 260 1.36 -16.94 24.47
CA GLN A 260 1.81 -15.65 24.99
C GLN A 260 2.10 -14.69 23.83
N CYS A 261 1.69 -13.43 23.98
CA CYS A 261 2.08 -12.38 23.04
C CYS A 261 3.58 -12.10 23.15
N ALA A 262 4.22 -11.87 22.02
CA ALA A 262 5.62 -11.45 21.93
C ALA A 262 5.72 -10.15 21.12
N PRO A 263 6.75 -9.33 21.37
CA PRO A 263 6.98 -8.15 20.55
C PRO A 263 7.31 -8.53 19.10
N PRO A 264 7.01 -7.65 18.13
CA PRO A 264 7.51 -7.76 16.76
C PRO A 264 9.03 -7.85 16.68
N LEU A 265 9.53 -8.37 15.57
CA LEU A 265 10.96 -8.42 15.28
C LEU A 265 11.55 -7.00 15.28
N GLY A 266 12.75 -6.83 15.83
CA GLY A 266 13.40 -5.53 15.98
C GLY A 266 13.05 -4.81 17.30
N LEU A 267 12.02 -5.28 18.02
CA LEU A 267 11.60 -4.73 19.31
C LEU A 267 11.86 -5.68 20.49
N ALA A 268 12.73 -6.68 20.32
CA ALA A 268 13.04 -7.66 21.36
C ALA A 268 13.51 -7.04 22.68
N ALA A 269 14.11 -5.84 22.66
CA ALA A 269 14.53 -5.12 23.87
C ALA A 269 13.37 -4.56 24.72
N LEU A 270 12.15 -4.48 24.16
CA LEU A 270 10.98 -3.87 24.80
C LEU A 270 10.06 -4.89 25.51
N GLY A 271 10.36 -6.19 25.43
CA GLY A 271 9.48 -7.25 25.93
C GLY A 271 10.20 -8.42 26.62
N PRO A 272 9.45 -9.46 27.05
CA PRO A 272 10.04 -10.70 27.56
C PRO A 272 10.87 -11.42 26.49
N ALA A 273 11.64 -12.43 26.89
CA ALA A 273 12.54 -13.20 26.02
C ALA A 273 11.80 -13.90 24.87
N GLY A 274 11.68 -13.23 23.72
CA GLY A 274 11.18 -13.77 22.44
C GLY A 274 9.79 -14.41 22.45
N PRO A 275 9.25 -14.76 21.27
CA PRO A 275 8.11 -15.68 21.20
C PRO A 275 8.51 -17.08 21.66
N LYS A 276 7.53 -17.80 22.21
CA LYS A 276 7.67 -19.24 22.48
C LYS A 276 7.09 -20.03 21.32
N ALA A 277 7.80 -21.08 20.95
CA ALA A 277 7.30 -22.06 20.00
C ALA A 277 5.99 -22.66 20.52
N HIS A 278 5.02 -22.85 19.64
CA HIS A 278 3.82 -23.60 19.93
C HIS A 278 3.48 -24.49 18.73
N ASP A 279 3.05 -25.71 19.04
CA ASP A 279 2.83 -26.74 18.05
C ASP A 279 1.33 -26.92 17.76
N LEU A 280 1.03 -27.26 16.51
CA LEU A 280 -0.27 -27.75 16.08
C LEU A 280 -0.09 -28.91 15.09
N ASP A 281 -1.07 -29.79 15.04
CA ASP A 281 -1.11 -30.88 14.06
C ASP A 281 -1.89 -30.46 12.82
N LEU A 282 -1.31 -30.70 11.64
CA LEU A 282 -1.96 -30.54 10.34
C LEU A 282 -2.23 -31.92 9.75
N GLY A 283 -3.49 -32.37 9.86
CA GLY A 283 -3.93 -33.65 9.32
C GLY A 283 -3.95 -33.68 7.79
N SER A 284 -4.17 -34.86 7.21
CA SER A 284 -4.42 -34.98 5.77
C SER A 284 -5.69 -34.21 5.41
N GLY A 285 -5.59 -33.29 4.45
CA GLY A 285 -6.72 -32.44 4.04
C GLY A 285 -6.90 -31.17 4.88
N ASP A 286 -6.22 -31.05 6.03
CA ASP A 286 -6.20 -29.79 6.77
C ASP A 286 -5.37 -28.75 6.02
N GLN A 287 -5.71 -27.48 6.23
CA GLN A 287 -5.05 -26.33 5.65
C GLN A 287 -4.67 -25.32 6.73
N LEU A 288 -3.56 -24.63 6.48
CA LEU A 288 -3.06 -23.53 7.30
C LEU A 288 -2.92 -22.30 6.42
N LEU A 289 -3.65 -21.24 6.73
CA LEU A 289 -3.52 -19.95 6.09
C LEU A 289 -2.67 -19.02 6.96
N LEU A 290 -1.52 -18.61 6.43
CA LEU A 290 -0.72 -17.49 6.92
C LEU A 290 -1.12 -16.25 6.12
N TYR A 291 -1.30 -15.11 6.78
CA TYR A 291 -1.78 -13.90 6.13
C TYR A 291 -1.30 -12.63 6.85
N THR A 292 -1.14 -11.55 6.10
CA THR A 292 -0.86 -10.22 6.66
C THR A 292 -2.16 -9.48 7.00
N ASP A 293 -2.05 -8.46 7.84
CA ASP A 293 -3.19 -7.73 8.39
C ASP A 293 -4.05 -7.05 7.31
N GLY A 294 -3.50 -6.72 6.14
CA GLY A 294 -4.25 -6.20 4.99
C GLY A 294 -5.46 -7.05 4.57
N VAL A 295 -5.46 -8.35 4.89
CA VAL A 295 -6.66 -9.21 4.73
C VAL A 295 -7.73 -8.87 5.77
N THR A 296 -7.39 -8.95 7.06
CA THR A 296 -8.34 -8.75 8.16
C THR A 296 -8.75 -7.30 8.35
N GLU A 297 -7.87 -6.36 8.01
CA GLU A 297 -8.08 -4.92 8.09
C GLU A 297 -8.88 -4.37 6.90
N THR A 298 -9.19 -5.20 5.89
CA THR A 298 -10.08 -4.82 4.80
C THR A 298 -11.46 -4.46 5.36
N ARG A 299 -11.99 -3.31 4.94
CA ARG A 299 -13.27 -2.79 5.44
C ARG A 299 -14.32 -2.67 4.37
N ASP A 300 -15.56 -2.96 4.76
CA ASP A 300 -16.73 -2.68 3.94
C ASP A 300 -17.13 -1.20 3.96
N HIS A 301 -18.29 -0.90 3.39
CA HIS A 301 -18.81 0.47 3.29
C HIS A 301 -19.34 1.01 4.62
N THR A 302 -19.57 0.13 5.61
CA THR A 302 -19.95 0.49 6.98
C THR A 302 -18.72 0.70 7.87
N GLY A 303 -17.56 0.21 7.43
CA GLY A 303 -16.29 0.31 8.14
C GLY A 303 -15.95 -0.93 8.97
N GLU A 304 -16.74 -2.00 8.86
CA GLU A 304 -16.55 -3.27 9.54
C GLU A 304 -15.38 -4.04 8.92
N PHE A 305 -14.57 -4.67 9.77
CA PHE A 305 -13.43 -5.49 9.35
C PHE A 305 -13.87 -6.77 8.63
N TYR A 306 -12.98 -7.35 7.82
CA TYR A 306 -13.28 -8.54 7.06
C TYR A 306 -13.40 -9.75 8.00
N PRO A 307 -14.54 -10.47 8.03
CA PRO A 307 -14.78 -11.55 8.98
C PRO A 307 -14.12 -12.85 8.49
N LEU A 308 -12.78 -12.91 8.53
CA LEU A 308 -11.99 -14.01 7.95
C LEU A 308 -12.41 -15.39 8.46
N LEU A 309 -12.62 -15.53 9.78
CA LEU A 309 -13.01 -16.80 10.40
C LEU A 309 -14.39 -17.29 9.91
N GLU A 310 -15.36 -16.39 9.72
CA GLU A 310 -16.70 -16.72 9.22
C GLU A 310 -16.67 -17.15 7.75
N ARG A 311 -15.65 -16.68 7.01
CA ARG A 311 -15.46 -16.99 5.59
C ARG A 311 -14.45 -18.12 5.33
N ALA A 312 -14.00 -18.81 6.38
CA ALA A 312 -13.03 -19.91 6.28
C ALA A 312 -13.50 -21.05 5.38
N GLY A 313 -14.81 -21.24 5.20
CA GLY A 313 -15.38 -22.23 4.28
C GLY A 313 -14.98 -22.03 2.80
N LEU A 314 -14.52 -20.84 2.41
CA LEU A 314 -13.96 -20.58 1.07
C LEU A 314 -12.65 -21.34 0.84
N LEU A 315 -11.96 -21.71 1.92
CA LEU A 315 -10.68 -22.41 1.86
C LEU A 315 -10.85 -23.92 1.82
N SER A 316 -12.02 -24.46 2.18
CA SER A 316 -12.29 -25.91 2.23
C SER A 316 -12.23 -26.62 0.87
N VAL A 317 -11.92 -25.93 -0.22
CA VAL A 317 -11.70 -26.52 -1.55
C VAL A 317 -10.36 -27.26 -1.57
N ASP A 318 -10.32 -28.41 -2.24
CA ASP A 318 -9.11 -29.25 -2.32
C ASP A 318 -7.92 -28.53 -2.97
N ASP A 319 -8.17 -27.72 -3.99
CA ASP A 319 -7.09 -27.03 -4.70
C ASP A 319 -6.65 -25.75 -3.94
N PRO A 320 -5.42 -25.67 -3.42
CA PRO A 320 -4.98 -24.51 -2.64
C PRO A 320 -4.99 -23.21 -3.46
N ASP A 321 -4.67 -23.28 -4.75
CA ASP A 321 -4.70 -22.14 -5.66
C ASP A 321 -6.13 -21.62 -5.85
N GLY A 322 -7.07 -22.52 -6.14
CA GLY A 322 -8.50 -22.20 -6.25
C GLY A 322 -9.12 -21.65 -4.97
N ALA A 323 -8.77 -22.22 -3.82
CA ALA A 323 -9.18 -21.77 -2.49
C ALA A 323 -8.70 -20.33 -2.21
N LEU A 324 -7.42 -20.07 -2.46
CA LEU A 324 -6.83 -18.76 -2.22
C LEU A 324 -7.38 -17.70 -3.17
N GLU A 325 -7.62 -18.06 -4.44
CA GLU A 325 -8.25 -17.18 -5.42
C GLU A 325 -9.70 -16.87 -5.07
N ALA A 326 -10.44 -17.83 -4.49
CA ALA A 326 -11.79 -17.59 -3.97
C ALA A 326 -11.78 -16.60 -2.81
N LEU A 327 -10.88 -16.78 -1.84
CA LEU A 327 -10.71 -15.85 -0.72
C LEU A 327 -10.32 -14.45 -1.21
N ARG A 328 -9.35 -14.34 -2.12
CA ARG A 328 -8.91 -13.07 -2.69
C ARG A 328 -10.04 -12.30 -3.37
N ARG A 329 -10.87 -12.99 -4.17
CA ARG A 329 -12.03 -12.38 -4.82
C ARG A 329 -13.06 -11.89 -3.81
N ASP A 330 -13.25 -12.63 -2.73
CA ASP A 330 -14.19 -12.28 -1.68
C ASP A 330 -13.73 -11.06 -0.87
N VAL A 331 -12.46 -11.00 -0.47
CA VAL A 331 -11.84 -9.82 0.16
C VAL A 331 -11.96 -8.59 -0.74
N ALA A 332 -11.65 -8.72 -2.03
CA ALA A 332 -11.76 -7.62 -2.99
C ALA A 332 -13.21 -7.16 -3.20
N ALA A 333 -14.18 -8.06 -3.11
CA ALA A 333 -15.61 -7.73 -3.19
C ALA A 333 -16.14 -7.09 -1.91
N TYR A 334 -15.57 -7.43 -0.76
CA TYR A 334 -15.91 -6.85 0.54
C TYR A 334 -15.40 -5.41 0.67
N ALA A 335 -14.23 -5.12 0.10
CA ALA A 335 -13.59 -3.80 0.17
C ALA A 335 -14.47 -2.67 -0.39
N ALA A 336 -14.68 -1.61 0.39
CA ALA A 336 -15.33 -0.38 -0.06
C ALA A 336 -14.38 0.54 -0.84
N GLY A 337 -13.90 0.06 -1.99
CA GLY A 337 -12.93 0.74 -2.85
C GLY A 337 -11.62 -0.04 -2.98
N PRO A 338 -10.54 0.61 -3.46
CA PRO A 338 -9.23 -0.02 -3.48
C PRO A 338 -8.80 -0.47 -2.09
N LEU A 339 -8.06 -1.57 -2.02
CA LEU A 339 -7.43 -2.01 -0.78
C LEU A 339 -6.56 -0.88 -0.22
N LYS A 340 -6.61 -0.69 1.10
CA LYS A 340 -5.84 0.36 1.78
C LYS A 340 -4.42 -0.07 2.08
N ASP A 341 -4.23 -1.39 2.23
CA ASP A 341 -2.95 -2.02 2.52
C ASP A 341 -2.68 -3.17 1.57
N ASP A 342 -1.42 -3.58 1.54
CA ASP A 342 -1.01 -4.78 0.83
C ASP A 342 -1.48 -6.02 1.58
N ALA A 343 -1.82 -7.06 0.83
CA ALA A 343 -2.36 -8.30 1.39
C ALA A 343 -1.60 -9.50 0.82
N ALA A 344 -0.74 -10.07 1.65
CA ALA A 344 -0.08 -11.35 1.41
C ALA A 344 -0.87 -12.47 2.09
N MET A 345 -1.12 -13.54 1.32
CA MET A 345 -1.74 -14.76 1.82
C MET A 345 -0.93 -15.95 1.33
N MET A 346 -0.64 -16.88 2.22
CA MET A 346 -0.01 -18.16 1.92
C MET A 346 -0.84 -19.29 2.51
N LEU A 347 -1.33 -20.17 1.64
CA LEU A 347 -2.10 -21.35 2.02
C LEU A 347 -1.22 -22.59 1.92
N LEU A 348 -1.06 -23.29 3.04
CA LEU A 348 -0.34 -24.56 3.13
C LEU A 348 -1.35 -25.70 3.27
N ARG A 349 -1.16 -26.75 2.49
CA ARG A 349 -1.91 -28.01 2.63
C ARG A 349 -0.93 -29.17 2.79
N ARG A 350 -1.14 -30.02 3.79
CA ARG A 350 -0.36 -31.25 3.93
C ARG A 350 -0.66 -32.19 2.77
N ARG A 351 0.38 -32.79 2.19
CA ARG A 351 0.21 -33.83 1.17
C ARG A 351 -0.40 -35.08 1.82
N SER A 352 -1.47 -35.61 1.24
CA SER A 352 -1.94 -36.97 1.55
C SER A 352 -0.89 -37.98 1.07
N ASP A 353 -0.61 -39.02 1.87
CA ASP A 353 0.35 -40.08 1.52
C ASP A 353 -0.14 -41.00 0.38
N GLU A 354 -1.31 -40.76 -0.21
CA GLU A 354 -1.80 -41.49 -1.37
C GLU A 354 -1.15 -40.95 -2.67
N PRO A 355 -0.56 -41.83 -3.50
CA PRO A 355 -0.05 -41.43 -4.81
C PRO A 355 -1.21 -41.09 -5.76
N ASP A 356 -1.07 -39.97 -6.48
CA ASP A 356 -1.88 -39.62 -7.65
C ASP A 356 -1.88 -40.75 -8.71
#